data_AF-A0A966XHV6-F1
#
_entry.id   AF-A0A966XHV6-F1
#
_cell.length_a   1.000
_cell.length_b   1.000
_cell.length_c   1.000
_cell.angle_alpha   90.00
_cell.angle_beta   90.00
_cell.angle_gamma   90.00
#
_symmetry.space_group_name_H-M   'P 1'
#
loop_
_entity.id
_entity.type
_entity.pdbx_description
1 polymer ?
#
loop_
_entity_poly.entity_id
_entity_poly.type
_entity_poly.pdbx_seq_one_letter_code
_entity_poly.pdbx_strand_id
1 'polypeptide(L)' 'AKRDDLIDEVVEVLVDETGVGRSHREAPQIDGIVRVPDTLATGSFAKVRIVDAEGPDLVAEGASSHAR' A
#
# COMPACT_ATOMS: atom_id res chain seq x y z
N ALA A 1 -5.37 11.16 11.68
CA ALA A 1 -5.95 12.29 10.93
C ALA A 1 -5.10 12.75 9.72
N LYS A 2 -4.25 11.90 9.12
CA LYS A 2 -3.53 12.23 7.86
C LYS A 2 -3.49 11.06 6.86
N ARG A 3 -3.98 9.88 7.26
CA ARG A 3 -3.90 8.64 6.47
C ARG A 3 -5.26 8.28 5.87
N ASP A 4 -6.32 8.54 6.62
CA ASP A 4 -7.70 8.39 6.17
C ASP A 4 -8.00 9.26 4.93
N ASP A 5 -7.31 10.41 4.78
CA ASP A 5 -7.41 11.29 3.60
C ASP A 5 -6.89 10.64 2.30
N LEU A 6 -6.18 9.52 2.41
CA LEU A 6 -5.61 8.77 1.28
C LEU A 6 -6.46 7.57 0.90
N ILE A 7 -7.52 7.28 1.67
CA ILE A 7 -8.49 6.27 1.27
C ILE A 7 -9.13 6.73 -0.04
N ASP A 8 -9.29 5.81 -0.98
CA ASP A 8 -9.68 6.02 -2.39
C ASP A 8 -8.63 6.68 -3.29
N GLU A 9 -7.45 7.05 -2.78
CA GLU A 9 -6.34 7.53 -3.61
C GLU A 9 -5.59 6.39 -4.29
N VAL A 10 -5.10 6.66 -5.50
CA VAL A 10 -4.22 5.75 -6.24
C VAL A 10 -2.78 6.16 -6.03
N VAL A 11 -2.02 5.28 -5.39
CA VAL A 11 -0.60 5.49 -5.09
C VAL A 11 0.27 4.48 -5.84
N GLU A 12 1.43 4.95 -6.27
CA GLU A 12 2.45 4.09 -6.87
C GLU A 12 3.38 3.56 -5.77
N VAL A 13 3.47 2.23 -5.70
CA VAL A 13 4.25 1.51 -4.70
C VAL A 13 5.24 0.60 -5.38
N LEU A 14 6.44 0.52 -4.80
CA LEU A 14 7.42 -0.50 -5.14
C LEU A 14 7.10 -1.75 -4.34
N VAL A 15 6.89 -2.88 -5.02
CA VAL A 15 6.67 -4.16 -4.35
C VAL A 15 8.02 -4.67 -3.85
N ASP A 16 8.24 -4.66 -2.54
CA ASP A 16 9.49 -5.18 -1.95
C ASP A 16 9.46 -6.69 -1.77
N GLU A 17 8.28 -7.24 -1.45
CA GLU A 17 8.03 -8.67 -1.32
C GLU A 17 6.56 -8.99 -1.64
N THR A 18 6.24 -10.27 -1.84
CA THR A 18 4.87 -10.68 -2.18
C THR A 18 3.89 -10.21 -1.09
N GLY A 19 2.96 -9.34 -1.47
CA GLY A 19 1.95 -8.78 -0.57
C GLY A 19 2.35 -7.51 0.17
N VAL A 20 3.59 -7.03 -0.01
CA VAL A 20 4.12 -5.87 0.70
C VAL A 20 4.85 -4.93 -0.27
N GLY A 21 4.48 -3.66 -0.23
CA GLY A 21 5.14 -2.60 -0.97
C GLY A 21 5.42 -1.37 -0.12
N ARG A 22 6.27 -0.50 -0.64
CA ARG A 22 6.54 0.83 -0.07
C ARG A 22 6.24 1.89 -1.11
N SER A 23 5.57 2.97 -0.70
CA SER A 23 5.39 4.12 -1.58
C SER A 23 6.71 4.86 -1.77
N HIS A 24 7.13 5.03 -3.02
CA HIS A 24 8.34 5.78 -3.36
C HIS A 24 7.99 7.25 -3.66
N ARG A 25 7.48 7.99 -2.68
CA ARG A 25 7.23 9.43 -2.86
C ARG A 25 7.92 10.29 -1.81
N GLU A 26 8.46 11.40 -2.30
CA GLU A 26 9.08 12.54 -1.58
C GLU A 26 8.11 13.30 -0.64
N ALA A 27 7.16 12.63 0.00
CA ALA A 27 6.21 13.26 0.91
C ALA A 27 6.27 12.61 2.30
N PRO A 28 6.56 13.39 3.37
CA PRO A 28 6.72 12.91 4.75
C PRO A 28 5.42 12.38 5.41
N GLN A 29 4.42 12.02 4.62
CA GLN A 29 3.08 11.60 5.08
C GLN A 29 2.82 10.09 4.93
N ILE A 30 3.60 9.38 4.11
CA ILE A 30 3.41 7.95 3.78
C ILE A 30 4.68 7.13 4.07
N ASP A 31 5.34 7.36 5.20
CA ASP A 31 6.54 6.57 5.60
C ASP A 31 6.17 5.16 6.13
N GLY A 32 5.10 4.55 5.62
CA GLY A 32 4.54 3.28 6.11
C GLY A 32 4.62 2.14 5.10
N ILE A 33 4.39 0.92 5.58
CA ILE A 33 4.25 -0.24 4.70
C ILE A 33 2.87 -0.18 4.02
N VAL A 34 2.83 -0.48 2.73
CA VAL A 34 1.59 -0.62 1.96
C VAL A 34 1.38 -2.11 1.71
N ARG A 35 0.32 -2.68 2.27
CA ARG A 35 -0.12 -4.04 1.92
C ARG A 35 -0.68 -4.01 0.52
N VAL A 36 -0.17 -4.88 -0.34
CA VAL A 36 -0.57 -4.96 -1.76
C VAL A 36 -1.07 -6.37 -2.11
N PRO A 37 -1.74 -6.56 -3.24
CA PRO A 37 -2.07 -7.90 -3.72
C PRO A 37 -0.83 -8.78 -3.89
N ASP A 38 -0.95 -10.05 -3.52
CA ASP A 38 0.09 -11.07 -3.73
C ASP A 38 0.31 -11.43 -5.21
N THR A 39 -0.60 -10.99 -6.08
CA THR A 39 -0.51 -11.13 -7.53
C THR A 39 0.50 -10.18 -8.18
N LEU A 40 0.98 -9.17 -7.44
CA LEU A 40 1.96 -8.22 -7.96
C LEU A 40 3.38 -8.77 -7.92
N ALA A 41 4.14 -8.49 -8.98
CA ALA A 41 5.51 -8.93 -9.10
C ALA A 41 6.46 -8.10 -8.22
N THR A 42 7.20 -8.78 -7.35
CA THR A 42 8.28 -8.20 -6.55
C THR A 42 9.31 -7.46 -7.41
N GLY A 43 9.76 -6.30 -6.94
CA GLY A 43 10.70 -5.41 -7.65
C GLY A 43 10.05 -4.55 -8.74
N SER A 44 8.73 -4.65 -8.93
CA SER A 44 7.99 -3.83 -9.89
C SER A 44 7.27 -2.68 -9.18
N PHE A 45 7.08 -1.58 -9.91
CA PHE A 45 6.18 -0.51 -9.48
C PHE A 45 4.75 -0.86 -9.88
N ALA A 46 3.83 -0.79 -8.93
CA ALA A 46 2.42 -1.02 -9.14
C ALA A 46 1.61 0.17 -8.64
N LYS A 47 0.54 0.50 -9.36
CA LYS A 47 -0.44 1.50 -8.91
C LYS A 47 -1.56 0.78 -8.19
N VAL A 48 -1.71 1.09 -6.92
CA VAL A 48 -2.71 0.48 -6.05
C VAL A 48 -3.64 1.54 -5.49
N ARG A 49 -4.92 1.22 -5.40
CA ARG A 49 -5.90 2.06 -4.72
C ARG A 49 -5.89 1.70 -3.24
N ILE A 50 -5.72 2.68 -2.37
CA ILE A 50 -5.81 2.48 -0.92
C ILE A 50 -7.28 2.41 -0.54
N VAL A 51 -7.67 1.35 0.18
CA VAL A 51 -9.05 1.13 0.62
C VAL A 51 -9.19 1.17 2.13
N ASP A 52 -8.07 1.05 2.85
CA ASP A 52 -8.06 1.10 4.31
C ASP A 52 -6.69 1.57 4.83
N ALA A 53 -6.65 1.98 6.10
CA ALA A 53 -5.44 2.37 6.80
C ALA A 53 -5.42 1.77 8.21
N GLU A 54 -4.50 0.82 8.44
CA GLU A 54 -4.30 0.17 9.73
C GLU A 54 -3.17 0.88 10.49
N GLY A 55 -3.52 1.95 11.23
CA GLY A 55 -2.55 2.67 12.05
C GLY A 55 -1.50 3.42 11.21
N PRO A 56 -0.23 2.97 11.15
CA PRO A 56 0.77 3.52 10.23
C PRO A 56 0.75 2.93 8.82
N ASP A 57 0.10 1.79 8.64
CA ASP A 57 0.16 1.02 7.41
C ASP A 57 -1.07 1.29 6.53
N LEU A 58 -0.89 1.21 5.21
CA LEU A 58 -1.97 1.36 4.24
C LEU A 58 -2.32 0.02 3.62
N VAL A 59 -3.60 -0.18 3.29
CA VAL A 59 -4.11 -1.40 2.68
C VAL A 59 -4.62 -1.09 1.29
N ALA A 60 -4.02 -1.73 0.30
CA ALA A 60 -4.49 -1.66 -1.07
C ALA A 60 -5.70 -2.56 -1.31
N GLU A 61 -6.51 -2.18 -2.30
CA GLU A 61 -7.55 -3.03 -2.83
C GLU A 61 -6.97 -4.37 -3.32
N GLY A 62 -7.57 -5.47 -2.87
CA GLY A 62 -7.12 -6.82 -3.22
C GLY A 62 -5.88 -7.29 -2.46
N ALA A 63 -5.37 -6.52 -1.49
CA ALA A 63 -4.42 -7.05 -0.52
C ALA A 63 -5.07 -8.25 0.19
N SER A 64 -4.35 -9.37 0.26
CA SER A 64 -4.84 -10.53 0.99
C SER A 64 -4.82 -10.18 2.48
N SER A 65 -5.99 -9.82 3.03
CA SER A 65 -6.17 -9.86 4.46
C SER A 65 -5.98 -11.33 4.86
N HIS A 66 -4.83 -11.65 5.44
CA HIS A 66 -4.63 -12.96 6.05
C HIS A 66 -5.47 -13.00 7.34
N ALA A 67 -6.80 -12.94 7.19
CA ALA A 67 -7.75 -13.43 8.16
C ALA A 67 -7.95 -14.91 7.86
N ARG A 68 -7.05 -15.73 8.42
CA ARG A 68 -7.37 -17.12 8.74
C ARG A 68 -7.49 -17.25 10.24
#